data_AF-A0A6P0YDV2-F1
#
_entry.id   AF-A0A6P0YDV2-F1
#
_cell.length_a   1.000
_cell.length_b   1.000
_cell.length_c   1.000
_cell.angle_alpha   90.00
_cell.angle_beta   90.00
_cell.angle_gamma   90.00
#
_symmetry.space_group_name_H-M   'P 1'
#
loop_
_entity.id
_entity.type
_entity.pdbx_description
1 polymer ?
#
loop_
_entity_poly.entity_id
_entity_poly.type
_entity_poly.pdbx_seq_one_letter_code
_entity_poly.pdbx_strand_id
1 'polypeptide(L)'
;GAKVHIKVPHHRHDNLLHDPTHVRPITPYGLSMFSQKLNKERQEKGYPTTPLGIYLGINFDLIEVRYIPSQLWYEHEKDRIDDTEYLLQQSSLYNNLVQELDMTLVAIK
;
A
#
# COMPACT_ATOMS: atom_id res chain seq x y z
N GLY A 1 8.76 -6.79 -16.46
CA GLY A 1 9.43 -8.04 -16.05
C GLY A 1 8.44 -8.93 -15.31
N ALA A 2 8.92 -9.78 -14.40
CA ALA A 2 8.07 -10.64 -13.57
C ALA A 2 7.14 -9.81 -12.66
N LYS A 3 5.97 -10.36 -12.32
CA LYS A 3 5.00 -9.73 -11.42
C LYS A 3 5.06 -10.36 -10.02
N VAL A 4 4.91 -9.53 -9.00
CA VAL A 4 4.76 -9.95 -7.60
C VAL A 4 3.42 -9.44 -7.12
N HIS A 5 2.57 -10.35 -6.64
CA HIS A 5 1.27 -10.04 -6.05
C HIS A 5 1.38 -10.12 -4.53
N ILE A 6 0.91 -9.08 -3.83
CA ILE A 6 0.97 -8.97 -2.38
C ILE A 6 -0.43 -8.72 -1.86
N LYS A 7 -0.92 -9.61 -1.00
CA LYS A 7 -2.16 -9.47 -0.24
C LYS A 7 -1.85 -9.52 1.25
N VAL A 8 -2.17 -8.46 1.96
CA VAL A 8 -1.79 -8.29 3.37
C VAL A 8 -2.85 -7.47 4.11
N PRO A 9 -3.00 -7.65 5.42
CA PRO A 9 -3.88 -6.79 6.20
C PRO A 9 -3.43 -5.33 6.13
N HIS A 10 -4.39 -4.41 6.13
CA HIS A 10 -4.09 -2.99 6.19
C HIS A 10 -3.41 -2.64 7.52
N HIS A 11 -2.47 -1.69 7.47
CA HIS A 11 -1.63 -1.36 8.63
C HIS A 11 -2.39 -0.75 9.84
N ARG A 12 -3.65 -0.36 9.64
CA ARG A 12 -4.57 0.20 10.66
C ARG A 12 -5.76 -0.72 10.95
N HIS A 13 -5.69 -1.98 10.54
CA HIS A 13 -6.74 -2.96 10.79
C HIS A 13 -6.29 -3.97 11.86
N ASP A 14 -7.21 -4.37 12.72
CA ASP A 14 -6.95 -5.26 13.85
C ASP A 14 -6.43 -6.64 13.38
N ASN A 15 -6.82 -7.08 12.18
CA ASN A 15 -6.25 -8.26 11.51
C ASN A 15 -4.71 -8.28 11.50
N LEU A 16 -4.04 -7.12 11.35
CA LEU A 16 -2.58 -7.05 11.46
C LEU A 16 -2.11 -7.36 12.89
N LEU A 17 -2.82 -6.84 13.89
CA LEU A 17 -2.44 -6.92 15.31
C LEU A 17 -2.80 -8.27 15.94
N HIS A 18 -3.86 -8.92 15.46
CA HIS A 18 -4.37 -10.18 16.00
C HIS A 18 -3.48 -11.37 15.66
N ASP A 19 -2.83 -11.34 14.49
CA ASP A 19 -1.95 -12.41 14.06
C ASP A 19 -0.48 -12.00 14.27
N PRO A 20 0.23 -12.62 15.24
CA PRO A 20 1.60 -12.27 15.59
C PRO A 20 2.62 -12.58 14.48
N THR A 21 2.22 -13.26 13.40
CA THR A 21 3.09 -13.48 12.23
C THR A 21 3.26 -12.23 11.37
N HIS A 22 2.41 -11.21 11.53
CA HIS A 22 2.57 -9.92 10.87
C HIS A 22 3.62 -9.05 11.58
N VAL A 23 4.90 -9.28 11.26
CA VAL A 23 6.02 -8.59 11.93
C VAL A 23 6.15 -7.11 11.52
N ARG A 24 5.76 -6.75 10.30
CA ARG A 24 5.88 -5.39 9.77
C ARG A 24 4.77 -5.09 8.77
N PRO A 25 4.13 -3.91 8.85
CA PRO A 25 3.19 -3.49 7.83
C PRO A 25 3.86 -3.31 6.47
N ILE A 26 3.23 -3.85 5.42
CA ILE A 26 3.63 -3.61 4.04
C ILE A 26 2.67 -2.55 3.48
N THR A 27 3.21 -1.40 3.07
CA THR A 27 2.41 -0.25 2.61
C THR A 27 2.75 0.13 1.16
N PRO A 28 1.81 0.75 0.41
CA PRO A 28 2.06 1.20 -0.95
C PRO A 28 3.23 2.18 -1.04
N TYR A 29 3.29 3.13 -0.10
CA TYR A 29 4.39 4.10 -0.05
C TYR A 29 5.74 3.42 0.24
N GLY A 30 5.76 2.47 1.17
CA GLY A 30 6.95 1.68 1.48
C GLY A 30 7.48 0.93 0.27
N LEU A 31 6.59 0.27 -0.48
CA LEU A 31 6.94 -0.43 -1.71
C LEU A 31 7.41 0.51 -2.82
N SER A 32 6.85 1.73 -2.89
CA SER A 32 7.27 2.76 -3.87
C SER A 32 8.74 3.18 -3.70
N MET A 33 9.34 2.95 -2.53
CA MET A 33 10.76 3.27 -2.29
C MET A 33 11.71 2.34 -3.06
N PHE A 34 11.24 1.20 -3.59
CA PHE A 34 12.03 0.29 -4.42
C PHE A 34 12.00 0.62 -5.92
N SER A 35 11.25 1.65 -6.33
CA SER A 35 11.27 2.13 -7.72
C SER A 35 12.44 3.08 -7.91
N GLN A 36 13.40 2.71 -8.75
CA GLN A 36 14.53 3.60 -9.05
C GLN A 36 14.08 4.85 -9.80
N LYS A 37 13.03 4.74 -10.62
CA LYS A 37 12.41 5.90 -11.29
C LYS A 37 11.92 6.91 -10.26
N LEU A 38 11.08 6.47 -9.32
CA LEU A 38 10.57 7.35 -8.26
C LEU A 38 11.68 7.86 -7.34
N ASN A 39 12.71 7.06 -7.08
CA ASN A 39 13.86 7.50 -6.30
C ASN A 39 14.58 8.68 -6.98
N LYS A 40 14.87 8.60 -8.28
CA LYS A 40 15.51 9.68 -9.04
C LYS A 40 14.65 10.93 -9.08
N GLU A 41 13.36 10.78 -9.40
CA GLU A 41 12.41 11.91 -9.40
C GLU A 41 12.34 12.60 -8.03
N ARG A 42 12.39 11.83 -6.94
CA ARG A 42 12.36 12.37 -5.57
C ARG A 42 13.67 13.06 -5.20
N GLN A 43 14.83 12.52 -5.61
CA GLN A 43 16.13 13.14 -5.41
C GLN A 43 16.24 14.47 -6.15
N GLU A 44 15.79 14.52 -7.41
CA GLU A 44 15.76 15.75 -8.22
C GLU A 44 14.90 16.84 -7.57
N LYS A 45 13.77 16.45 -6.96
CA LYS A 45 12.85 17.37 -6.27
C LYS A 45 13.25 17.66 -4.81
N GLY A 46 14.33 17.07 -4.30
CA GLY A 46 14.81 17.28 -2.93
C GLY A 46 13.91 16.65 -1.85
N TYR A 47 13.11 15.64 -2.17
CA TYR A 47 12.29 14.96 -1.16
C TYR A 47 13.14 14.09 -0.22
N PRO A 48 12.84 14.06 1.09
CA PRO A 48 13.61 13.33 2.09
C PRO A 48 13.24 11.83 2.15
N THR A 49 12.99 11.19 1.01
CA THR A 49 12.65 9.75 0.96
C THR A 49 13.91 8.91 0.78
N THR A 50 14.09 7.87 1.60
CA THR A 50 15.21 6.93 1.44
C THR A 50 15.10 6.20 0.08
N PRO A 51 16.11 6.29 -0.80
CA PRO A 51 16.04 5.72 -2.14
C PRO A 51 16.42 4.23 -2.12
N LEU A 52 15.59 3.39 -1.51
CA LEU A 52 15.89 1.95 -1.31
C LEU A 52 16.16 1.18 -2.59
N GLY A 53 15.47 1.51 -3.70
CA GLY A 53 15.73 0.89 -5.00
C GLY A 53 17.15 1.14 -5.48
N ILE A 54 17.65 2.37 -5.32
CA ILE A 54 19.04 2.72 -5.67
C ILE A 54 20.02 2.07 -4.68
N TYR A 55 19.79 2.18 -3.37
CA TYR A 55 20.72 1.67 -2.35
C TYR A 55 20.91 0.16 -2.39
N LEU A 56 19.87 -0.58 -2.74
CA LEU A 56 19.89 -2.05 -2.76
C LEU A 56 20.11 -2.63 -4.18
N GLY A 57 20.19 -1.78 -5.22
CA GLY A 57 20.27 -2.25 -6.60
C GLY A 57 19.01 -3.00 -7.07
N ILE A 58 17.84 -2.67 -6.49
CA ILE A 58 16.55 -3.29 -6.79
C ILE A 58 15.70 -2.31 -7.61
N ASN A 59 14.89 -2.82 -8.54
CA ASN A 59 13.98 -1.97 -9.31
C ASN A 59 12.61 -2.62 -9.47
N PHE A 60 11.66 -2.17 -8.65
CA PHE A 60 10.25 -2.55 -8.75
C PHE A 60 9.37 -1.32 -8.91
N ASP A 61 8.46 -1.38 -9.87
CA ASP A 61 7.38 -0.42 -9.98
C ASP A 61 6.09 -1.01 -9.41
N LEU A 62 5.42 -0.24 -8.56
CA LEU A 62 4.08 -0.55 -8.06
C LEU A 62 3.06 -0.11 -9.11
N ILE A 63 2.35 -1.07 -9.70
CA ILE A 63 1.47 -0.82 -10.87
C ILE A 63 -0.02 -0.87 -10.52
N GLU A 64 -0.39 -1.51 -9.41
CA GLU A 64 -1.77 -1.59 -8.94
C GLU A 64 -1.79 -1.60 -7.41
N VAL A 65 -2.74 -0.87 -6.84
CA VAL A 65 -3.05 -0.86 -5.41
C VAL A 65 -4.57 -0.84 -5.27
N ARG A 66 -5.13 -1.81 -4.57
CA ARG A 66 -6.54 -1.86 -4.22
C ARG A 66 -6.69 -1.91 -2.71
N TYR A 67 -7.58 -1.06 -2.19
CA TYR A 67 -7.93 -1.00 -0.79
C TYR A 67 -9.24 -1.75 -0.61
N ILE A 68 -9.20 -2.89 0.05
CA ILE A 68 -10.39 -3.72 0.27
C ILE A 68 -11.09 -3.22 1.55
N PRO A 69 -12.33 -2.74 1.47
CA PRO A 69 -13.06 -2.29 2.64
C PRO A 69 -13.35 -3.45 3.61
N SER A 70 -13.49 -3.13 4.89
CA SER A 70 -13.91 -4.10 5.90
C SER A 70 -15.41 -4.40 5.79
N GLN A 71 -15.82 -5.53 6.36
CA GLN A 71 -17.24 -5.89 6.45
C GLN A 71 -18.07 -4.80 7.17
N LEU A 72 -17.51 -4.19 8.22
CA LEU A 72 -18.17 -3.11 8.95
C LEU A 72 -18.43 -1.91 8.02
N TRP A 73 -17.45 -1.52 7.21
CA TRP A 73 -17.62 -0.45 6.23
C TRP A 73 -18.69 -0.80 5.19
N TYR A 74 -18.67 -2.03 4.66
CA TYR A 74 -19.67 -2.54 3.72
C TYR A 74 -21.10 -2.36 4.28
N GLU A 75 -21.30 -2.69 5.56
CA GLU A 75 -22.62 -2.65 6.20
C GLU A 75 -23.15 -1.22 6.39
N HIS A 76 -22.27 -0.28 6.69
CA HIS A 76 -22.62 1.12 6.93
C HIS A 76 -22.74 1.95 5.63
N GLU A 77 -21.93 1.66 4.61
CA GLU A 77 -21.76 2.50 3.41
C GLU A 77 -22.10 1.76 2.11
N LYS A 78 -23.21 1.00 2.12
CA LYS A 78 -23.64 0.14 1.00
C LYS A 78 -23.73 0.87 -0.35
N ASP A 79 -24.18 2.12 -0.34
CA ASP A 79 -24.38 2.93 -1.55
C ASP A 79 -23.10 3.59 -2.07
N ARG A 80 -22.00 3.52 -1.30
CA ARG A 80 -20.70 4.17 -1.60
C ARG A 80 -19.54 3.20 -1.56
N ILE A 81 -19.82 1.91 -1.71
CA ILE A 81 -18.81 0.88 -1.54
C ILE A 81 -17.67 0.96 -2.56
N ASP A 82 -17.98 1.37 -3.79
CA ASP A 82 -16.99 1.50 -4.86
C ASP A 82 -16.25 2.85 -4.82
N ASP A 83 -16.64 3.76 -3.92
CA ASP A 83 -15.99 5.05 -3.74
C ASP A 83 -14.72 4.92 -2.90
N THR A 84 -13.64 4.54 -3.58
CA THR A 84 -12.33 4.36 -2.96
C THR A 84 -11.79 5.67 -2.36
N GLU A 85 -12.09 6.82 -2.97
CA GLU A 85 -11.64 8.11 -2.45
C GLU A 85 -12.31 8.41 -1.11
N TYR A 86 -13.62 8.22 -1.03
CA TYR A 86 -14.38 8.39 0.21
C TYR A 86 -13.91 7.43 1.31
N LEU A 87 -13.69 6.15 0.97
CA LEU A 87 -13.11 5.16 1.89
C LEU A 87 -11.76 5.63 2.45
N LEU A 88 -10.86 6.13 1.60
CA LEU A 88 -9.53 6.60 2.02
C LEU A 88 -9.61 7.86 2.87
N GLN A 89 -10.52 8.79 2.56
CA GLN A 89 -10.79 9.97 3.37
C GLN A 89 -11.25 9.57 4.78
N GLN A 90 -12.23 8.66 4.88
CA GLN A 90 -12.68 8.17 6.19
C GLN A 90 -11.60 7.35 6.92
N SER A 91 -10.83 6.55 6.18
CA SER A 91 -9.73 5.77 6.75
C SER A 91 -8.57 6.64 7.25
N SER A 92 -8.54 7.94 6.94
CA SER A 92 -7.62 8.88 7.58
C SER A 92 -8.04 9.15 9.04
N LEU A 93 -9.35 9.17 9.31
CA LEU A 93 -9.95 9.48 10.61
C LEU A 93 -10.13 8.25 11.49
N TYR A 94 -10.54 7.12 10.91
CA TYR A 94 -10.91 5.91 11.64
C TYR A 94 -10.00 4.72 11.27
N ASN A 95 -9.79 3.84 12.25
CA ASN A 95 -9.13 2.55 12.04
C ASN A 95 -10.16 1.50 11.58
N ASN A 96 -9.69 0.34 11.14
CA ASN A 96 -10.52 -0.81 10.76
C ASN A 96 -11.46 -0.62 9.56
N LEU A 97 -11.33 0.47 8.79
CA LEU A 97 -12.18 0.69 7.60
C LEU A 97 -11.68 -0.04 6.36
N VAL A 98 -10.36 -0.07 6.14
CA VAL A 98 -9.73 -0.90 5.12
C VAL A 98 -9.20 -2.15 5.81
N GLN A 99 -9.58 -3.33 5.33
CA GLN A 99 -9.15 -4.61 5.92
C GLN A 99 -7.90 -5.19 5.25
N GLU A 100 -7.79 -5.05 3.93
CA GLU A 100 -6.73 -5.67 3.14
C GLU A 100 -6.21 -4.70 2.08
N LEU A 101 -4.92 -4.82 1.80
CA LEU A 101 -4.27 -4.23 0.64
C LEU A 101 -3.95 -5.33 -0.37
N ASP A 102 -4.41 -5.16 -1.60
CA ASP A 102 -4.06 -6.00 -2.73
C ASP A 102 -3.21 -5.17 -3.71
N MET A 103 -1.94 -5.55 -3.84
CA MET A 103 -0.92 -4.77 -4.55
C MET A 103 -0.19 -5.62 -5.58
N THR A 104 0.10 -5.03 -6.74
CA THR A 104 0.92 -5.67 -7.77
C THR A 104 2.15 -4.84 -8.09
N LEU A 105 3.33 -5.46 -8.00
CA LEU A 105 4.60 -4.90 -8.46
C LEU A 105 5.07 -5.58 -9.74
N VAL A 106 5.88 -4.88 -10.52
CA VAL A 106 6.60 -5.42 -11.67
C VAL A 106 8.09 -5.17 -11.54
N ALA A 107 8.90 -6.21 -11.74
CA ALA A 107 10.34 -6.07 -11.82
C ALA A 107 10.73 -5.36 -13.14
N ILE A 108 11.54 -4.31 -13.01
CA ILE A 108 12.09 -3.54 -14.13
C ILE A 108 13.54 -3.95 -14.36
N LYS A 109 13.91 -4.17 -15.62
CA LYS A 109 15.28 -4.46 -16.04
C LYS A 109 16.00 -3.18 -16.42
#